data_AF-A0A256W670-F1
#
_entry.id   AF-A0A256W670-F1
#
_cell.length_a   1.000
_cell.length_b   1.000
_cell.length_c   1.000
_cell.angle_alpha   90.00
_cell.angle_beta   90.00
_cell.angle_gamma   90.00
#
_symmetry.space_group_name_H-M   'P 1'
#
loop_
_entity.id
_entity.type
_entity.pdbx_description
1 polymer ?
#
loop_
_entity_poly.entity_id
_entity_poly.type
_entity_poly.pdbx_seq_one_letter_code
_entity_poly.pdbx_strand_id
1 'polypeptide(L)' 'MIALENSFSNVQIELLKLYSNDIKDDQLKEIKLLLGNYFARKATEAMDTVWEEKNLTEKDMINWANEHNRR' A
#
# COMPACT_ATOMS: atom_id res chain seq x y z
N MET A 1 -26.78 7.07 23.62
CA MET A 1 -26.36 5.65 23.52
C MET A 1 -25.52 5.50 22.27
N ILE A 2 -24.27 5.07 22.43
CA ILE A 2 -23.26 4.90 21.36
C ILE A 2 -23.32 3.44 20.92
N ALA A 3 -23.57 3.17 19.63
CA ALA A 3 -23.42 1.83 19.05
C ALA A 3 -23.33 1.93 17.52
N LEU A 4 -22.12 2.11 16.96
CA LEU A 4 -21.76 1.78 15.57
C LEU A 4 -20.22 1.72 15.34
N GLU A 5 -19.39 1.60 16.38
CA GLU A 5 -17.92 1.57 16.26
C GLU A 5 -17.31 0.18 15.97
N ASN A 6 -18.12 -0.89 15.84
CA ASN A 6 -17.64 -2.28 15.85
C ASN A 6 -17.91 -3.09 14.56
N SER A 7 -18.06 -2.44 13.40
CA SER A 7 -18.24 -3.13 12.12
C SER A 7 -16.89 -3.29 11.42
N PHE A 8 -16.40 -4.51 11.26
CA PHE A 8 -15.24 -4.77 10.39
C PHE A 8 -15.52 -4.26 8.97
N SER A 9 -14.52 -3.65 8.33
CA SER A 9 -14.56 -3.34 6.90
C SER A 9 -14.76 -4.61 6.08
N ASN A 10 -15.30 -4.47 4.87
CA ASN A 10 -15.47 -5.58 3.94
C ASN A 10 -14.18 -6.39 3.76
N VAL A 11 -13.02 -5.74 3.63
CA VAL A 11 -11.72 -6.41 3.49
C VAL A 11 -11.35 -7.20 4.75
N GLN A 12 -11.58 -6.63 5.94
CA GLN A 12 -11.33 -7.34 7.20
C GLN A 12 -12.22 -8.58 7.33
N ILE A 13 -13.50 -8.50 6.94
CA ILE A 13 -14.43 -9.63 6.94
C ILE A 13 -13.95 -10.74 5.99
N GLU A 14 -13.56 -10.39 4.76
CA GLU A 14 -13.08 -11.38 3.79
C GLU A 14 -11.76 -12.03 4.20
N LEU A 15 -10.84 -11.29 4.82
CA LEU A 15 -9.62 -11.86 5.39
C LEU A 15 -9.93 -12.84 6.53
N LEU A 16 -10.89 -12.53 7.40
CA LEU A 16 -11.32 -13.45 8.47
C LEU A 16 -11.90 -14.75 7.91
N LYS A 17 -12.73 -14.67 6.86
CA LYS A 17 -13.26 -15.86 6.15
C LYS A 17 -12.16 -16.67 5.45
N LEU A 18 -11.15 -15.98 4.92
CA LEU A 18 -10.01 -16.63 4.30
C LEU A 18 -9.21 -17.42 5.35
N TYR A 19 -8.90 -16.80 6.50
CA TYR A 19 -8.15 -17.41 7.60
C TYR A 19 -8.88 -18.57 8.29
N SER A 20 -10.22 -18.64 8.25
CA SER A 20 -10.96 -19.74 8.87
C SER A 20 -10.73 -21.11 8.23
N ASN A 21 -10.00 -21.17 7.11
CA ASN A 21 -9.67 -22.42 6.40
C ASN A 21 -8.33 -23.06 6.85
N ASP A 22 -7.81 -22.72 8.03
CA ASP A 22 -6.52 -23.21 8.54
C ASP A 22 -5.35 -22.98 7.56
N ILE A 23 -5.24 -21.72 7.12
CA ILE A 23 -4.19 -21.31 6.19
C ILE A 23 -2.84 -21.44 6.87
N LYS A 24 -1.92 -22.14 6.21
CA LYS A 24 -0.54 -22.29 6.66
C LYS A 24 0.21 -20.96 6.60
N ASP A 25 1.19 -20.79 7.49
CA ASP A 25 1.96 -19.54 7.60
C ASP A 25 2.66 -19.12 6.30
N ASP A 26 3.10 -20.07 5.48
CA ASP A 26 3.70 -19.84 4.16
C ASP A 26 2.71 -19.19 3.19
N GLN A 27 1.50 -19.74 3.10
CA GLN A 27 0.41 -19.19 2.30
C GLN A 27 -0.02 -17.81 2.80
N LEU A 28 -0.05 -17.60 4.12
CA LEU A 28 -0.31 -16.27 4.69
C LEU A 28 0.75 -15.25 4.26
N LYS A 29 2.02 -15.67 4.22
CA LYS A 29 3.13 -14.84 3.74
C LYS A 29 2.99 -14.51 2.25
N GLU A 30 2.58 -15.47 1.43
CA GLU A 30 2.30 -15.26 0.01
C GLU A 30 1.16 -14.25 -0.21
N ILE A 31 0.07 -14.36 0.57
CA ILE A 31 -1.04 -13.40 0.52
C ILE A 31 -0.56 -11.98 0.88
N LYS A 32 0.26 -11.84 1.94
CA LYS A 32 0.86 -10.55 2.33
C LYS A 32 1.74 -9.98 1.21
N LEU A 33 2.54 -10.82 0.55
CA LEU A 33 3.38 -10.41 -0.56
C LEU A 33 2.53 -9.97 -1.77
N LEU A 34 1.46 -10.70 -2.09
CA LEU A 34 0.53 -10.34 -3.15
C LEU A 34 -0.10 -8.96 -2.91
N LEU A 35 -0.57 -8.69 -1.68
CA LEU A 35 -1.10 -7.39 -1.29
C LEU A 35 -0.02 -6.30 -1.36
N GLY A 36 1.19 -6.58 -0.86
CA GLY A 36 2.33 -5.66 -0.92
C GLY A 36 2.66 -5.27 -2.36
N ASN A 37 2.75 -6.24 -3.27
CA ASN A 37 3.00 -6.01 -4.69
C ASN A 37 1.87 -5.19 -5.36
N TYR A 38 0.61 -5.46 -5.00
CA TYR A 38 -0.53 -4.69 -5.49
C TYR A 38 -0.42 -3.21 -5.10
N PHE A 39 -0.17 -2.93 -3.82
CA PHE A 39 -0.07 -1.54 -3.34
C PHE A 39 1.20 -0.85 -3.84
N ALA A 40 2.32 -1.55 -3.94
CA ALA A 40 3.54 -1.02 -4.54
C ALA A 40 3.30 -0.58 -5.98
N ARG A 41 2.65 -1.42 -6.81
CA ARG A 41 2.28 -1.06 -8.18
C ARG A 41 1.35 0.14 -8.21
N LYS A 42 0.35 0.21 -7.33
CA LYS A 42 -0.55 1.39 -7.25
C LYS A 42 0.17 2.67 -6.85
N ALA A 43 1.14 2.58 -5.94
CA ALA A 43 1.98 3.72 -5.57
C ALA A 43 2.86 4.17 -6.74
N THR A 44 3.45 3.24 -7.51
CA THR A 44 4.21 3.56 -8.73
C THR A 44 3.32 4.25 -9.77
N GLU A 45 2.15 3.68 -10.09
CA GLU A 45 1.20 4.28 -11.06
C GLU A 45 0.78 5.71 -10.64
N ALA A 46 0.54 5.92 -9.34
CA ALA A 46 0.22 7.25 -8.81
C ALA A 46 1.41 8.21 -8.93
N MET A 47 2.63 7.73 -8.68
CA MET A 47 3.85 8.53 -8.79
C MET A 47 4.11 8.93 -10.24
N ASP A 48 3.93 8.01 -11.20
CA ASP A 48 4.07 8.29 -12.63
C ASP A 48 3.09 9.38 -13.06
N THR A 49 1.84 9.32 -12.59
CA THR A 49 0.83 10.36 -12.85
C THR A 49 1.27 11.72 -12.32
N VAL A 50 1.74 11.79 -11.07
CA VAL A 50 2.24 13.04 -10.47
C VAL A 50 3.47 13.56 -11.22
N TRP A 51 4.35 12.66 -11.66
CA TRP A 51 5.56 12.98 -12.41
C TRP A 51 5.23 13.70 -13.71
N GLU A 52 4.27 13.16 -14.47
CA GLU A 52 3.78 13.76 -15.70
C GLU A 52 3.05 15.09 -15.45
N GLU A 53 2.07 15.12 -14.54
CA GLU A 53 1.27 16.32 -14.26
C GLU A 53 2.11 17.51 -13.79
N LYS A 54 3.17 17.24 -13.03
CA LYS A 54 4.08 18.27 -12.50
C LYS A 54 5.26 18.57 -13.43
N ASN A 55 5.36 17.90 -14.58
CA ASN A 55 6.50 17.97 -15.49
C ASN A 55 7.84 17.78 -14.75
N LEU A 56 7.88 16.80 -13.84
CA LEU A 56 9.08 16.54 -13.06
C LEU A 56 10.21 16.04 -13.95
N THR A 57 11.42 16.39 -13.54
CA THR A 57 12.65 16.06 -14.25
C THR A 57 13.57 15.22 -13.38
N GLU A 58 14.58 14.61 -13.98
CA GLU A 58 15.64 13.92 -13.25
C GLU A 58 16.29 14.81 -12.16
N LYS A 59 16.36 16.12 -12.40
CA LYS A 59 16.85 17.09 -11.42
C LYS A 59 15.97 17.12 -10.16
N ASP A 60 14.66 16.99 -10.29
CA ASP A 60 13.74 16.97 -9.15
C ASP A 60 13.96 15.72 -8.30
N MET A 61 14.18 14.56 -8.94
CA MET A 61 14.58 13.33 -8.24
C MET A 61 15.92 13.49 -7.50
N ILE A 62 16.93 14.10 -8.14
CA ILE A 62 18.22 14.37 -7.49
C ILE A 62 18.03 15.32 -6.29
N ASN A 63 17.18 16.34 -6.43
CA ASN A 63 16.90 17.30 -5.36
C ASN A 63 16.21 16.64 -4.15
N TRP A 64 15.28 15.70 -4.38
CA TRP A 64 14.62 14.93 -3.32
C TRP A 64 15.55 13.93 -2.67
N ALA A 65 16.37 13.23 -3.46
CA ALA A 65 17.39 12.31 -2.93
C ALA A 65 18.36 13.02 -1.98
N ASN A 66 18.57 14.33 -2.16
CA ASN A 66 19.43 15.16 -1.31
C ASN A 66 18.65 16.02 -0.30
N GLU A 67 17.34 15.84 -0.11
CA GLU A 67 16.54 16.66 0.82
C GLU A 67 17.05 16.61 2.25
N HIS A 68 17.42 15.43 2.71
CA HIS A 68 17.98 15.20 4.04
C HIS A 68 19.35 15.87 4.27
N ASN A 69 20.00 16.36 3.20
CA ASN A 69 21.28 17.09 3.27
C ASN A 69 21.08 18.61 3.34
N ARG A 70 19.86 19.11 3.20
CA ARG A 70 19.55 20.54 3.37
C ARG A 70 19.54 20.86 4.86
N ARG A 71 20.52 21.65 5.30
CA ARG A 71 20.60 22.18 6.68
C ARG A 71 19.64 23.34 6.88
#